data_AF-A0A0F6ZN60-F1
#
_entry.id   AF-A0A0F6ZN60-F1
#
_cell.length_a   1.000
_cell.length_b   1.000
_cell.length_c   1.000
_cell.angle_alpha   90.00
_cell.angle_beta   90.00
_cell.angle_gamma   90.00
#
_symmetry.space_group_name_H-M   'P 1'
#
loop_
_entity.id
_entity.type
_entity.pdbx_description
1 polymer ?
#
loop_
_entity_poly.entity_id
_entity_poly.type
_entity_poly.pdbx_seq_one_letter_code
_entity_poly.pdbx_strand_id
1 'polypeptide(L)'
;MKKIANKIIKLNFQEINLLPKWTIKKMVFVAILIAISVSFAVVVVQIMPLAVIPSFKISFIGLPIKITGFIFGPAIGMFVGLISDILSILFIPPAGYHPLYTVAAAVNGLVAGIFGLYFMQILKTAFSPEYKIQRIVQKISILGIKFNKAKMLNNEKKADMYALKIIKYNNRKKYVEDRDSYTMLKNINLFVSIVVLSLVLGIVLSIISNSSQQILDRSFITNKKILLILMSLGTISMMFFSIFGRFKFKNNTFLAIAPIISFSAVLELVNVPILSYADLFSIGGGDKDDIFIWITQHVILSPVKIWFNVFVIYFSYTIVHKLINKNNALSYK
;
A
#
# COMPACT_ATOMS: atom_id res chain seq x y z
N MET A 1 22.93 -11.10 -30.21
CA MET A 1 21.87 -10.08 -30.36
C MET A 1 20.69 -10.27 -29.39
N LYS A 2 19.97 -11.42 -29.36
CA LYS A 2 18.90 -11.70 -28.37
C LYS A 2 19.38 -11.70 -26.90
N LYS A 3 20.59 -12.19 -26.61
CA LYS A 3 21.15 -12.25 -25.25
C LYS A 3 21.40 -10.90 -24.60
N ILE A 4 21.80 -9.86 -25.36
CA ILE A 4 22.09 -8.52 -24.81
C ILE A 4 20.77 -7.76 -24.56
N ALA A 5 19.83 -7.83 -25.50
CA ALA A 5 18.48 -7.28 -25.30
C ALA A 5 17.76 -7.98 -24.13
N ASN A 6 17.86 -9.31 -24.01
CA ASN A 6 17.32 -10.04 -22.88
C ASN A 6 18.05 -9.73 -21.57
N LYS A 7 19.38 -9.55 -21.56
CA LYS A 7 20.13 -9.19 -20.35
C LYS A 7 19.74 -7.80 -19.83
N ILE A 8 19.50 -6.84 -20.73
CA ILE A 8 19.03 -5.49 -20.38
C ILE A 8 17.58 -5.47 -19.89
N ILE A 9 16.69 -6.29 -20.48
CA ILE A 9 15.30 -6.45 -20.02
C ILE A 9 15.25 -7.19 -18.67
N LYS A 10 16.10 -8.21 -18.47
CA LYS A 10 16.16 -9.02 -17.23
C LYS A 10 16.72 -8.22 -16.06
N LEU A 11 17.61 -7.24 -16.31
CA LEU A 11 18.19 -6.37 -15.28
C LEU A 11 17.16 -5.48 -14.56
N ASN A 12 15.99 -5.19 -15.15
CA ASN A 12 15.03 -4.26 -14.53
C ASN A 12 13.88 -4.95 -13.75
N PHE A 13 13.62 -6.24 -14.00
CA PHE A 13 12.59 -7.02 -13.28
C PHE A 13 13.17 -7.86 -12.12
N GLN A 14 14.49 -8.02 -12.04
CA GLN A 14 15.15 -8.81 -11.00
C GLN A 14 15.15 -8.15 -9.60
N GLU A 15 14.58 -6.95 -9.45
CA GLU A 15 14.50 -6.24 -8.16
C GLU A 15 13.13 -6.34 -7.46
N ILE A 16 12.12 -6.98 -8.08
CA ILE A 16 10.83 -7.23 -7.44
C ILE A 16 10.96 -8.49 -6.58
N ASN A 17 11.62 -8.34 -5.44
CA ASN A 17 11.73 -9.42 -4.45
C ASN A 17 10.67 -9.22 -3.36
N LEU A 18 9.81 -10.23 -3.21
CA LEU A 18 8.92 -10.38 -2.04
C LEU A 18 9.71 -10.40 -0.72
N LEU A 19 10.97 -10.84 -0.79
CA LEU A 19 11.96 -10.84 0.29
C LEU A 19 13.12 -9.90 -0.09
N PRO A 20 13.03 -8.59 0.21
CA PRO A 20 14.12 -7.69 -0.09
C PRO A 20 15.37 -8.07 0.71
N LYS A 21 16.55 -7.91 0.09
CA LYS A 21 17.82 -8.17 0.79
C LYS A 21 17.90 -7.34 2.07
N TRP A 22 18.11 -8.04 3.19
CA TRP A 22 18.31 -7.44 4.51
C TRP A 22 19.70 -6.82 4.56
N THR A 23 19.76 -5.49 4.58
CA THR A 23 21.00 -4.76 4.88
C THR A 23 21.00 -4.38 6.36
N ILE A 24 22.18 -4.20 6.96
CA ILE A 24 22.31 -3.78 8.36
C ILE A 24 21.49 -2.52 8.64
N LYS A 25 21.52 -1.55 7.72
CA LYS A 25 20.70 -0.33 7.82
C LYS A 25 19.20 -0.66 7.89
N LYS A 26 18.69 -1.57 7.06
CA LYS A 26 17.26 -1.97 7.10
C LYS A 26 16.93 -2.69 8.41
N MET A 27 17.81 -3.56 8.90
CA MET A 27 17.64 -4.24 10.20
C MET A 27 17.47 -3.22 11.34
N VAL A 28 18.34 -2.22 11.38
CA VAL A 28 18.30 -1.16 12.41
C VAL A 28 16.99 -0.37 12.33
N PHE A 29 16.56 0.05 11.14
CA PHE A 29 15.27 0.75 10.99
C PHE A 29 14.07 -0.13 11.38
N VAL A 30 14.10 -1.41 11.03
CA VAL A 30 13.06 -2.37 11.43
C VAL A 30 13.00 -2.52 12.95
N ALA A 31 14.16 -2.64 13.62
CA ALA A 31 14.23 -2.71 15.09
C ALA A 31 13.69 -1.44 15.75
N ILE A 32 14.04 -0.26 15.23
CA ILE A 32 13.50 1.03 15.69
C ILE A 32 11.98 1.07 15.52
N LEU A 33 11.45 0.58 14.39
CA LEU A 33 10.01 0.59 14.13
C LEU A 33 9.24 -0.41 15.02
N ILE A 34 9.83 -1.56 15.34
CA ILE A 34 9.29 -2.49 16.35
C ILE A 34 9.24 -1.78 17.71
N ALA A 35 10.34 -1.16 18.14
CA ALA A 35 10.39 -0.45 19.41
C ALA A 35 9.35 0.69 19.48
N ILE A 36 9.22 1.48 18.40
CA ILE A 36 8.18 2.51 18.31
C ILE A 36 6.79 1.89 18.39
N SER A 37 6.54 0.77 17.70
CA SER A 37 5.24 0.08 17.73
C SER A 37 4.87 -0.38 19.12
N VAL A 38 5.82 -1.02 19.83
CA VAL A 38 5.61 -1.50 21.20
C VAL A 38 5.39 -0.32 22.16
N SER A 39 6.22 0.72 22.09
CA SER A 39 6.05 1.91 22.92
C SER A 39 4.72 2.62 22.67
N PHE A 40 4.30 2.74 21.40
CA PHE A 40 2.98 3.27 21.05
C PHE A 40 1.87 2.41 21.65
N ALA A 41 1.98 1.09 21.58
CA ALA A 41 1.00 0.18 22.17
C ALA A 41 0.83 0.41 23.68
N VAL A 42 1.94 0.49 24.40
CA VAL A 42 1.96 0.69 25.86
C VAL A 42 1.37 2.04 26.22
N VAL A 43 1.84 3.12 25.59
CA VAL A 43 1.39 4.49 25.88
C VAL A 43 -0.09 4.68 25.57
N VAL A 44 -0.57 4.20 24.41
CA VAL A 44 -1.98 4.32 24.03
C VAL A 44 -2.88 3.58 25.02
N VAL A 45 -2.48 2.38 25.47
CA VAL A 45 -3.26 1.61 26.45
C VAL A 45 -3.29 2.29 27.82
N GLN A 46 -2.19 2.93 28.24
CA GLN A 46 -2.12 3.63 29.53
C GLN A 46 -2.87 4.96 29.55
N ILE A 47 -2.76 5.76 28.47
CA ILE A 47 -3.40 7.09 28.38
C ILE A 47 -4.88 6.99 28.04
N MET A 48 -5.25 6.02 27.21
CA MET A 48 -6.64 5.75 26.83
C MET A 48 -7.06 4.42 27.45
N PRO A 49 -7.41 4.37 28.75
CA PRO A 49 -8.11 3.25 29.36
C PRO A 49 -9.56 3.20 28.85
N LEU A 50 -9.76 3.27 27.54
CA LEU A 50 -11.06 3.10 26.91
C LEU A 50 -11.32 1.61 26.79
N ALA A 51 -11.81 1.03 27.88
CA ALA A 51 -12.51 -0.26 27.88
C ALA A 51 -13.74 -0.29 26.95
N VAL A 52 -14.12 0.86 26.35
CA VAL A 52 -15.39 1.03 25.65
C VAL A 52 -15.27 0.93 24.11
N ILE A 53 -14.07 1.08 23.52
CA ILE A 53 -13.90 1.01 22.04
C ILE A 53 -12.64 0.23 21.61
N PRO A 54 -12.65 -1.12 21.68
CA PRO A 54 -11.55 -1.99 21.25
C PRO A 54 -11.08 -1.72 19.81
N SER A 55 -12.01 -1.35 18.92
CA SER A 55 -11.74 -1.08 17.51
C SER A 55 -10.76 0.08 17.25
N PHE A 56 -10.80 1.15 18.07
CA PHE A 56 -9.93 2.32 17.88
C PHE A 56 -8.51 2.08 18.38
N LYS A 57 -8.40 1.37 19.51
CA LYS A 57 -7.13 0.92 20.10
C LYS A 57 -6.28 0.18 19.05
N ILE A 58 -6.85 -0.82 18.38
CA ILE A 58 -6.11 -1.65 17.42
C ILE A 58 -5.67 -0.85 16.18
N SER A 59 -6.49 0.10 15.73
CA SER A 59 -6.13 0.91 14.57
C SER A 59 -4.94 1.84 14.83
N PHE A 60 -4.82 2.38 16.05
CA PHE A 60 -3.72 3.25 16.48
C PHE A 60 -2.41 2.47 16.67
N ILE A 61 -2.50 1.32 17.32
CA ILE A 61 -1.34 0.46 17.64
C ILE A 61 -0.71 -0.11 16.36
N GLY A 62 -1.53 -0.41 15.35
CA GLY A 62 -1.07 -0.99 14.09
C GLY A 62 -0.34 -0.03 13.14
N LEU A 63 -0.23 1.27 13.45
CA LEU A 63 0.29 2.27 12.49
C LEU A 63 1.76 2.06 12.12
N PRO A 64 2.71 1.89 13.07
CA PRO A 64 4.11 1.66 12.74
C PRO A 64 4.30 0.36 11.95
N ILE A 65 3.50 -0.67 12.24
CA ILE A 65 3.48 -1.95 11.52
C ILE A 65 3.08 -1.73 10.05
N LYS A 66 1.98 -1.00 9.79
CA LYS A 66 1.52 -0.67 8.42
C LYS A 66 2.58 0.09 7.63
N ILE A 67 3.22 1.08 8.26
CA ILE A 67 4.29 1.88 7.61
C ILE A 67 5.50 1.00 7.29
N THR A 68 5.88 0.12 8.21
CA THR A 68 6.99 -0.81 8.02
C THR A 68 6.71 -1.73 6.85
N GLY A 69 5.52 -2.34 6.79
CA GLY A 69 5.09 -3.13 5.65
C GLY A 69 5.14 -2.34 4.35
N PHE A 70 4.53 -1.15 4.33
CA PHE A 70 4.46 -0.30 3.15
C PHE A 70 5.84 0.10 2.58
N ILE A 71 6.83 0.35 3.45
CA ILE A 71 8.18 0.78 3.05
C ILE A 71 9.09 -0.41 2.75
N PHE A 72 9.08 -1.43 3.60
CA PHE A 72 10.04 -2.53 3.57
C PHE A 72 9.49 -3.80 2.92
N GLY A 73 8.22 -3.83 2.53
CA GLY A 73 7.58 -4.95 1.84
C GLY A 73 6.80 -5.89 2.75
N PRO A 74 6.07 -6.84 2.14
CA PRO A 74 5.03 -7.64 2.82
C PRO A 74 5.59 -8.57 3.90
N ALA A 75 6.68 -9.27 3.62
CA ALA A 75 7.27 -10.21 4.58
C ALA A 75 7.82 -9.51 5.83
N ILE A 76 8.50 -8.38 5.65
CA ILE A 76 9.03 -7.58 6.77
C ILE A 76 7.86 -6.97 7.56
N GLY A 77 6.83 -6.47 6.88
CA GLY A 77 5.62 -5.98 7.54
C GLY A 77 4.94 -7.05 8.40
N MET A 78 4.76 -8.25 7.86
CA MET A 78 4.19 -9.39 8.59
C MET A 78 5.02 -9.74 9.83
N PHE A 79 6.34 -9.87 9.67
CA PHE A 79 7.26 -10.18 10.76
C PHE A 79 7.21 -9.11 11.86
N VAL A 80 7.26 -7.83 11.48
CA VAL A 80 7.16 -6.72 12.44
C VAL A 80 5.82 -6.72 13.16
N GLY A 81 4.72 -7.03 12.48
CA GLY A 81 3.40 -7.15 13.10
C GLY A 81 3.36 -8.25 14.16
N LEU A 82 3.87 -9.44 13.83
CA LEU A 82 3.95 -10.58 14.76
C LEU A 82 4.78 -10.24 15.99
N ILE A 83 6.03 -9.78 15.78
CA ILE A 83 6.97 -9.52 16.87
C ILE A 83 6.51 -8.34 17.74
N SER A 84 6.00 -7.26 17.15
CA SER A 84 5.57 -6.09 17.92
C SER A 84 4.38 -6.42 18.82
N ASP A 85 3.42 -7.21 18.32
CA ASP A 85 2.27 -7.61 19.12
C ASP A 85 2.69 -8.54 20.27
N ILE A 86 3.51 -9.56 19.99
CA ILE A 86 4.06 -10.47 21.01
C ILE A 86 4.82 -9.72 22.10
N LEU A 87 5.69 -8.78 21.71
CA LEU A 87 6.45 -7.97 22.67
C LEU A 87 5.54 -7.04 23.48
N SER A 88 4.47 -6.50 22.87
CA SER A 88 3.55 -5.61 23.58
C SER A 88 2.79 -6.31 24.71
N ILE A 89 2.52 -7.62 24.58
CA ILE A 89 1.88 -8.43 25.63
C ILE A 89 2.73 -8.51 26.89
N LEU A 90 4.07 -8.41 26.78
CA LEU A 90 4.96 -8.42 27.95
C LEU A 90 4.77 -7.19 28.84
N PHE A 91 4.30 -6.08 28.27
CA PHE A 91 4.15 -4.80 28.97
C PHE A 91 2.70 -4.43 29.29
N ILE A 92 1.74 -5.04 28.59
CA ILE A 92 0.32 -4.77 28.75
C ILE A 92 -0.33 -6.00 29.39
N PRO A 93 -0.98 -5.87 30.55
CA PRO A 93 -1.65 -7.01 31.21
C PRO A 93 -2.60 -7.71 30.22
N PRO A 94 -2.53 -9.04 30.06
CA PRO A 94 -3.31 -9.78 29.07
C PRO A 94 -4.76 -9.99 29.54
N ALA A 95 -5.46 -8.92 29.90
CA ALA A 95 -6.90 -8.98 30.09
C ALA A 95 -7.55 -9.19 28.71
N GLY A 96 -7.98 -10.43 28.42
CA GLY A 96 -8.63 -10.79 27.16
C GLY A 96 -7.69 -10.85 25.95
N TYR A 97 -6.45 -11.36 26.10
CA TYR A 97 -5.63 -11.65 24.92
C TYR A 97 -6.15 -12.88 24.17
N HIS A 98 -6.23 -12.79 22.84
CA HIS A 98 -6.49 -13.90 21.94
C HIS A 98 -5.49 -13.89 20.77
N PRO A 99 -4.96 -15.04 20.31
CA PRO A 99 -3.99 -15.10 19.21
C PRO A 99 -4.45 -14.43 17.91
N LEU A 100 -5.76 -14.27 17.70
CA LEU A 100 -6.32 -13.56 16.56
C LEU A 100 -5.92 -12.07 16.50
N TYR A 101 -5.63 -11.42 17.64
CA TYR A 101 -5.10 -10.05 17.61
C TYR A 101 -3.70 -9.98 17.00
N THR A 102 -2.84 -10.97 17.32
CA THR A 102 -1.51 -11.10 16.72
C THR A 102 -1.59 -11.40 15.23
N VAL A 103 -2.57 -12.22 14.81
CA VAL A 103 -2.86 -12.44 13.39
C VAL A 103 -3.30 -11.15 12.72
N ALA A 104 -4.20 -10.36 13.32
CA ALA A 104 -4.61 -9.06 12.79
C ALA A 104 -3.42 -8.10 12.64
N ALA A 105 -2.52 -8.06 13.63
CA ALA A 105 -1.29 -7.26 13.58
C ALA A 105 -0.35 -7.70 12.43
N ALA A 106 -0.17 -9.01 12.23
CA ALA A 106 0.62 -9.55 11.12
C ALA A 106 0.00 -9.19 9.75
N VAL A 107 -1.32 -9.35 9.63
CA VAL A 107 -2.07 -9.03 8.42
C VAL A 107 -1.98 -7.53 8.08
N ASN A 108 -2.02 -6.65 9.09
CA ASN A 108 -1.83 -5.21 8.90
C ASN A 108 -0.53 -4.89 8.16
N GLY A 109 0.58 -5.50 8.58
CA GLY A 109 1.88 -5.29 7.95
C GLY A 109 1.97 -5.96 6.57
N LEU A 110 1.41 -7.15 6.43
CA LEU A 110 1.39 -7.88 5.17
C LEU A 110 0.62 -7.12 4.08
N VAL A 111 -0.62 -6.72 4.35
CA VAL A 111 -1.50 -6.03 3.38
C VAL A 111 -0.87 -4.71 2.96
N ALA A 112 -0.40 -3.90 3.92
CA ALA A 112 0.28 -2.64 3.61
C ALA A 112 1.53 -2.87 2.73
N GLY A 113 2.29 -3.94 2.98
CA GLY A 113 3.46 -4.26 2.18
C GLY A 113 3.19 -4.80 0.78
N ILE A 114 2.11 -5.55 0.57
CA ILE A 114 1.67 -5.96 -0.78
C ILE A 114 1.39 -4.71 -1.63
N PHE A 115 0.64 -3.76 -1.09
CA PHE A 115 0.32 -2.51 -1.78
C PHE A 115 1.54 -1.60 -1.95
N GLY A 116 2.44 -1.55 -0.97
CA GLY A 116 3.73 -0.88 -1.08
C GLY A 116 4.55 -1.42 -2.25
N LEU A 117 4.71 -2.74 -2.34
CA LEU A 117 5.40 -3.41 -3.44
C LEU A 117 4.72 -3.12 -4.78
N TYR A 118 3.40 -3.28 -4.86
CA TYR A 118 2.66 -3.09 -6.11
C TYR A 118 2.72 -1.65 -6.62
N PHE A 119 2.41 -0.65 -5.80
CA PHE A 119 2.38 0.74 -6.25
C PHE A 119 3.78 1.34 -6.37
N MET A 120 4.63 1.14 -5.36
CA MET A 120 5.92 1.84 -5.27
C MET A 120 7.02 1.18 -6.10
N GLN A 121 6.91 -0.12 -6.39
CA GLN A 121 7.87 -0.83 -7.23
C GLN A 121 7.27 -1.15 -8.59
N ILE A 122 6.16 -1.89 -8.67
CA ILE A 122 5.64 -2.39 -9.96
C ILE A 122 5.09 -1.24 -10.81
N LEU A 123 4.08 -0.51 -10.32
CA LEU A 123 3.44 0.56 -11.09
C LEU A 123 4.42 1.70 -11.37
N LYS A 124 5.19 2.11 -10.35
CA LYS A 124 6.24 3.12 -10.53
C LYS A 124 7.21 2.69 -11.62
N THR A 125 7.81 1.51 -11.56
CA THR A 125 8.78 1.07 -12.56
C THR A 125 8.16 0.92 -13.96
N ALA A 126 6.93 0.42 -14.07
CA ALA A 126 6.28 0.21 -15.36
C ALA A 126 5.85 1.52 -16.05
N PHE A 127 5.48 2.55 -15.28
CA PHE A 127 4.85 3.76 -15.81
C PHE A 127 5.61 5.05 -15.51
N SER A 128 6.79 5.00 -14.89
CA SER A 128 7.57 6.19 -14.61
C SER A 128 8.18 6.82 -15.89
N PRO A 129 8.47 8.12 -15.86
CA PRO A 129 9.20 8.80 -16.94
C PRO A 129 10.54 8.14 -17.24
N GLU A 130 11.28 7.71 -16.21
CA GLU A 130 12.61 7.10 -16.35
C GLU A 130 12.54 5.83 -17.20
N TYR A 131 11.53 4.98 -16.97
CA TYR A 131 11.35 3.76 -17.76
C TYR A 131 11.01 4.06 -19.22
N LYS A 132 10.18 5.08 -19.48
CA LYS A 132 9.88 5.53 -20.85
C LYS A 132 11.14 6.04 -21.55
N ILE A 133 11.94 6.85 -20.87
CA ILE A 133 13.22 7.38 -21.38
C ILE A 133 14.16 6.22 -21.70
N GLN A 134 14.33 5.25 -20.79
CA GLN A 134 15.16 4.08 -21.02
C GLN A 134 14.71 3.27 -22.25
N ARG A 135 13.40 3.04 -22.43
CA ARG A 135 12.88 2.36 -23.64
C ARG A 135 13.19 3.13 -24.92
N ILE A 136 13.17 4.47 -24.88
CA ILE A 136 13.53 5.29 -26.04
C ILE A 136 15.04 5.19 -26.31
N VAL A 137 15.88 5.28 -25.28
CA VAL A 137 17.34 5.13 -25.38
C VAL A 137 17.72 3.76 -25.98
N GLN A 138 17.06 2.68 -25.55
CA GLN A 138 17.27 1.34 -26.13
C GLN A 138 16.93 1.29 -27.62
N LYS A 139 15.83 1.94 -28.06
CA LYS A 139 15.48 2.03 -29.48
C LYS A 139 16.52 2.82 -30.28
N ILE A 140 17.00 3.93 -29.72
CA ILE A 140 18.07 4.74 -30.33
C ILE A 140 19.34 3.90 -30.49
N SER A 141 19.75 3.15 -29.46
CA SER A 141 20.93 2.27 -29.51
C SER A 141 20.81 1.21 -30.61
N ILE A 142 19.66 0.52 -30.71
CA ILE A 142 19.42 -0.48 -31.76
C ILE A 142 19.46 0.16 -33.15
N LEU A 143 18.91 1.37 -33.32
CA LEU A 143 18.97 2.08 -34.58
C LEU A 143 20.38 2.55 -34.92
N GLY A 144 21.19 2.96 -33.93
CA GLY A 144 22.59 3.32 -34.12
C GLY A 144 23.42 2.14 -34.65
N ILE A 145 23.18 0.92 -34.16
CA ILE A 145 23.81 -0.29 -34.70
C ILE A 145 23.40 -0.52 -36.15
N LYS A 146 22.11 -0.36 -36.49
CA LYS A 146 21.60 -0.53 -37.86
C LYS A 146 22.14 0.54 -38.81
N PHE A 147 22.27 1.78 -38.33
CA PHE A 147 22.87 2.90 -39.04
C PHE A 147 24.32 2.60 -39.41
N ASN A 148 25.15 2.20 -38.42
CA ASN A 148 26.55 1.85 -38.66
C ASN A 148 26.69 0.69 -39.66
N LYS A 149 25.83 -0.33 -39.55
CA LYS A 149 25.80 -1.45 -40.50
C LYS A 149 25.45 -0.99 -41.92
N ALA A 150 24.48 -0.10 -42.08
CA ALA A 150 24.09 0.42 -43.40
C ALA A 150 25.21 1.25 -44.03
N LYS A 151 25.92 2.05 -43.22
CA LYS A 151 27.09 2.83 -43.64
C LYS A 151 28.24 1.92 -44.10
N MET A 152 28.53 0.84 -43.37
CA MET A 152 29.53 -0.17 -43.77
C MET A 152 29.21 -0.87 -45.09
N LEU A 153 27.92 -0.99 -45.42
CA LEU A 153 27.45 -1.60 -46.67
C LEU A 153 27.26 -0.58 -47.81
N ASN A 154 27.73 0.67 -47.63
CA ASN A 154 27.54 1.80 -48.57
C ASN A 154 26.08 2.01 -49.01
N ASN A 155 25.11 1.68 -48.15
CA ASN A 155 23.69 1.86 -48.43
C ASN A 155 23.20 3.18 -47.81
N GLU A 156 23.45 4.28 -48.51
CA GLU A 156 23.16 5.64 -48.01
C GLU A 156 21.67 5.86 -47.70
N LYS A 157 20.77 5.41 -48.59
CA LYS A 157 19.32 5.52 -48.38
C LYS A 157 18.87 4.90 -47.05
N LYS A 158 19.41 3.72 -46.70
CA LYS A 158 19.09 3.06 -45.43
C LYS A 158 19.74 3.76 -44.24
N ALA A 159 20.97 4.26 -44.40
CA ALA A 159 21.65 5.02 -43.36
C ALA A 159 20.85 6.29 -43.00
N ASP A 160 20.43 7.09 -43.99
CA ASP A 160 19.63 8.30 -43.78
C ASP A 160 18.28 7.99 -43.11
N MET A 161 17.61 6.94 -43.56
CA MET A 161 16.37 6.49 -42.92
C MET A 161 16.57 6.16 -41.43
N TYR A 162 17.68 5.51 -41.06
CA TYR A 162 17.97 5.22 -39.66
C TYR A 162 18.36 6.48 -38.88
N ALA A 163 19.11 7.40 -39.47
CA ALA A 163 19.47 8.69 -38.87
C ALA A 163 18.23 9.53 -38.54
N LEU A 164 17.29 9.66 -39.49
CA LEU A 164 16.02 10.37 -39.27
C LEU A 164 15.19 9.73 -38.14
N LYS A 165 15.15 8.39 -38.06
CA LYS A 165 14.48 7.69 -36.96
C LYS A 165 15.16 7.96 -35.62
N ILE A 166 16.49 8.00 -35.57
CA ILE A 166 17.25 8.34 -34.36
C ILE A 166 16.90 9.77 -33.90
N ILE A 167 16.93 10.75 -34.81
CA ILE A 167 16.57 12.15 -34.51
C ILE A 167 15.14 12.23 -33.96
N LYS A 168 14.18 11.56 -34.61
CA LYS A 168 12.78 11.50 -34.15
C LYS A 168 12.67 10.95 -32.73
N TYR A 169 13.37 9.86 -32.41
CA TYR A 169 13.35 9.29 -31.06
C TYR A 169 14.07 10.17 -30.04
N ASN A 170 15.14 10.87 -30.43
CA ASN A 170 15.85 11.79 -29.55
C ASN A 170 14.99 13.01 -29.19
N ASN A 171 14.27 13.57 -30.17
CA ASN A 171 13.30 14.65 -29.94
C ASN A 171 12.17 14.19 -29.01
N ARG A 172 11.67 12.95 -29.19
CA ARG A 172 10.67 12.36 -28.29
C ARG A 172 11.22 12.14 -26.88
N LYS A 173 12.49 11.74 -26.74
CA LYS A 173 13.16 11.60 -25.44
C LYS A 173 13.17 12.94 -24.71
N LYS A 174 13.69 13.99 -25.38
CA LYS A 174 13.75 15.35 -24.86
C LYS A 174 12.38 15.88 -24.44
N TYR A 175 11.35 15.64 -25.26
CA TYR A 175 9.96 15.99 -24.90
C TYR A 175 9.46 15.33 -23.60
N VAL A 176 9.88 14.09 -23.33
CA VAL A 176 9.51 13.36 -22.10
C VAL A 176 10.35 13.81 -20.90
N GLU A 177 11.57 14.28 -21.13
CA GLU A 177 12.44 14.88 -20.09
C GLU A 177 11.94 16.27 -19.69
N ASP A 178 11.52 17.09 -20.66
CA ASP A 178 11.10 18.48 -20.44
C ASP A 178 9.67 18.58 -19.86
N ARG A 179 8.77 17.64 -20.20
CA ARG A 179 7.44 17.57 -19.56
C ARG A 179 7.50 16.63 -18.37
N ASP A 180 7.17 17.15 -17.19
CA ASP A 180 7.02 16.43 -15.93
C ASP A 180 6.00 15.25 -16.06
N SER A 181 6.44 14.13 -16.64
CA SER A 181 5.61 13.06 -17.23
C SER A 181 4.94 12.16 -16.18
N TYR A 182 4.89 12.59 -14.92
CA TYR A 182 4.23 11.83 -13.86
C TYR A 182 2.71 11.75 -14.03
N THR A 183 2.11 12.53 -14.93
CA THR A 183 0.66 12.46 -15.22
C THR A 183 0.18 11.05 -15.57
N MET A 184 0.96 10.30 -16.35
CA MET A 184 0.58 8.92 -16.68
C MET A 184 0.60 8.03 -15.44
N LEU A 185 1.65 8.13 -14.62
CA LEU A 185 1.77 7.36 -13.39
C LEU A 185 0.66 7.73 -12.38
N LYS A 186 0.33 9.02 -12.25
CA LYS A 186 -0.81 9.49 -11.44
C LYS A 186 -2.13 8.90 -11.93
N ASN A 187 -2.38 8.90 -13.25
CA ASN A 187 -3.62 8.36 -13.80
C ASN A 187 -3.72 6.84 -13.57
N ILE A 188 -2.62 6.10 -13.72
CA ILE A 188 -2.59 4.67 -13.44
C ILE A 188 -2.82 4.40 -11.94
N ASN A 189 -2.14 5.12 -11.05
CA ASN A 189 -2.37 4.97 -9.61
C ASN A 189 -3.82 5.31 -9.22
N LEU A 190 -4.40 6.36 -9.79
CA LEU A 190 -5.82 6.68 -9.60
C LEU A 190 -6.71 5.53 -10.07
N PHE A 191 -6.52 5.06 -11.31
CA PHE A 191 -7.32 3.99 -11.89
C PHE A 191 -7.28 2.73 -11.03
N VAL A 192 -6.09 2.27 -10.65
CA VAL A 192 -5.91 1.12 -9.76
C VAL A 192 -6.59 1.35 -8.42
N SER A 193 -6.44 2.54 -7.82
CA SER A 193 -7.06 2.84 -6.53
C SER A 193 -8.58 2.76 -6.60
N ILE A 194 -9.18 3.30 -7.67
CA ILE A 194 -10.63 3.22 -7.89
C ILE A 194 -11.09 1.78 -8.10
N VAL A 195 -10.37 0.99 -8.90
CA VAL A 195 -10.70 -0.44 -9.08
C VAL A 195 -10.67 -1.19 -7.75
N VAL A 196 -9.64 -0.99 -6.92
CA VAL A 196 -9.54 -1.62 -5.60
C VAL A 196 -10.68 -1.17 -4.70
N LEU A 197 -10.97 0.13 -4.62
CA LEU A 197 -12.07 0.65 -3.82
C LEU A 197 -13.43 0.13 -4.29
N SER A 198 -13.64 -0.01 -5.60
CA SER A 198 -14.87 -0.57 -6.18
C SER A 198 -15.04 -2.04 -5.82
N LEU A 199 -13.95 -2.81 -5.83
CA LEU A 199 -13.98 -4.20 -5.38
C LEU A 199 -14.30 -4.30 -3.88
N VAL A 200 -13.66 -3.48 -3.04
CA VAL A 200 -13.95 -3.45 -1.60
C VAL A 200 -15.41 -3.08 -1.35
N LEU A 201 -15.91 -2.02 -2.00
CA LEU A 201 -17.31 -1.61 -1.90
C LEU A 201 -18.24 -2.73 -2.37
N GLY A 202 -17.95 -3.38 -3.50
CA GLY A 202 -18.75 -4.51 -4.01
C GLY A 202 -18.81 -5.69 -3.03
N ILE A 203 -17.68 -6.06 -2.42
CA ILE A 203 -17.63 -7.13 -1.41
C ILE A 203 -18.46 -6.75 -0.18
N VAL A 204 -18.29 -5.52 0.32
CA VAL A 204 -19.06 -5.00 1.46
C VAL A 204 -20.56 -5.05 1.18
N LEU A 205 -20.98 -4.53 0.01
CA LEU A 205 -22.38 -4.55 -0.40
C LEU A 205 -22.93 -5.97 -0.49
N SER A 206 -22.17 -6.92 -1.05
CA SER A 206 -22.57 -8.31 -1.19
C SER A 206 -22.71 -9.04 0.16
N ILE A 207 -21.80 -8.79 1.11
CA ILE A 207 -21.86 -9.40 2.45
C ILE A 207 -23.13 -8.95 3.17
N ILE A 208 -23.41 -7.64 3.16
CA ILE A 208 -24.59 -7.09 3.84
C ILE A 208 -25.87 -7.52 3.12
N SER A 209 -25.94 -7.45 1.79
CA SER A 209 -27.14 -7.81 1.03
C SER A 209 -27.57 -9.25 1.24
N ASN A 210 -26.63 -10.17 1.40
CA ASN A 210 -26.90 -11.59 1.58
C ASN A 210 -27.13 -11.98 3.06
N SER A 211 -26.91 -11.07 4.00
CA SER A 211 -27.15 -11.31 5.43
C SER A 211 -28.65 -11.32 5.73
N SER A 212 -29.13 -12.35 6.45
CA SER A 212 -30.54 -12.50 6.86
C SER A 212 -30.95 -11.52 7.95
N GLN A 213 -32.20 -11.06 7.92
CA GLN A 213 -32.70 -10.04 8.86
C GLN A 213 -32.70 -10.50 10.32
N GLN A 214 -33.02 -11.76 10.60
CA GLN A 214 -33.03 -12.34 11.97
C GLN A 214 -31.68 -12.23 12.70
N ILE A 215 -30.58 -12.23 11.94
CA ILE A 215 -29.22 -12.11 12.45
C ILE A 215 -28.86 -10.64 12.73
N LEU A 216 -29.40 -9.71 11.93
CA LEU A 216 -29.20 -8.28 12.09
C LEU A 216 -29.97 -7.70 13.28
N ASP A 217 -31.08 -8.33 13.67
CA ASP A 217 -31.94 -7.89 14.77
C ASP A 217 -31.24 -7.99 16.13
N ARG A 218 -30.19 -8.82 16.26
CA ARG A 218 -29.34 -8.91 17.45
C ARG A 218 -28.22 -7.85 17.49
N SER A 219 -28.01 -7.12 16.39
CA SER A 219 -26.91 -6.18 16.26
C SER A 219 -27.28 -4.75 16.69
N PHE A 220 -26.27 -3.91 16.99
CA PHE A 220 -26.49 -2.49 17.34
C PHE A 220 -27.27 -1.69 16.28
N ILE A 221 -27.22 -2.12 15.02
CA ILE A 221 -27.95 -1.50 13.91
C ILE A 221 -28.83 -2.57 13.28
N THR A 222 -30.08 -2.62 13.72
CA THR A 222 -31.09 -3.55 13.21
C THR A 222 -31.49 -3.24 11.77
N ASN A 223 -31.38 -1.97 11.35
CA ASN A 223 -31.73 -1.56 10.00
C ASN A 223 -30.59 -1.80 9.00
N LYS A 224 -30.79 -2.84 8.18
CA LYS A 224 -29.88 -3.23 7.08
C LYS A 224 -29.49 -2.09 6.14
N LYS A 225 -30.42 -1.18 5.80
CA LYS A 225 -30.13 -0.05 4.91
C LYS A 225 -29.19 0.96 5.57
N ILE A 226 -29.38 1.22 6.86
CA ILE A 226 -28.52 2.14 7.63
C ILE A 226 -27.10 1.56 7.76
N LEU A 227 -26.98 0.26 8.05
CA LEU A 227 -25.70 -0.43 8.12
C LEU A 227 -24.94 -0.36 6.78
N LEU A 228 -25.66 -0.56 5.67
CA LEU A 228 -25.09 -0.48 4.32
C LEU A 228 -24.59 0.92 3.98
N ILE A 229 -25.37 1.95 4.32
CA ILE A 229 -24.97 3.36 4.12
C ILE A 229 -23.70 3.67 4.93
N LEU A 230 -23.67 3.28 6.21
CA LEU A 230 -22.51 3.53 7.07
C LEU A 230 -21.24 2.84 6.56
N MET A 231 -21.32 1.56 6.19
CA MET A 231 -20.17 0.81 5.66
C MET A 231 -19.66 1.34 4.32
N SER A 232 -20.58 1.77 3.46
CA SER A 232 -20.20 2.30 2.14
C SER A 232 -19.64 3.72 2.22
N LEU A 233 -20.09 4.54 3.18
CA LEU A 233 -19.72 5.96 3.30
C LEU A 233 -18.20 6.19 3.36
N GLY A 234 -17.47 5.39 4.13
CA GLY A 234 -16.01 5.49 4.22
C GLY A 234 -15.32 5.23 2.88
N THR A 235 -15.68 4.15 2.19
CA THR A 235 -15.08 3.75 0.90
C THR A 235 -15.47 4.71 -0.23
N ILE A 236 -16.73 5.17 -0.27
CA ILE A 236 -17.21 6.17 -1.25
C ILE A 236 -16.50 7.50 -1.05
N SER A 237 -16.37 7.96 0.20
CA SER A 237 -15.63 9.17 0.54
C SER A 237 -14.17 9.09 0.06
N MET A 238 -13.53 7.93 0.23
CA MET A 238 -12.17 7.66 -0.27
C MET A 238 -12.06 7.67 -1.80
N MET A 239 -13.07 7.17 -2.51
CA MET A 239 -13.10 7.27 -3.99
C MET A 239 -13.12 8.72 -4.44
N PHE A 240 -14.03 9.53 -3.87
CA PHE A 240 -14.09 10.96 -4.19
C PHE A 240 -12.80 11.68 -3.84
N PHE A 241 -12.23 11.40 -2.67
CA PHE A 241 -10.95 11.99 -2.25
C PHE A 241 -9.79 11.61 -3.18
N SER A 242 -9.74 10.35 -3.64
CA SER A 242 -8.71 9.91 -4.60
C SER A 242 -8.86 10.63 -5.95
N ILE A 243 -10.09 10.73 -6.47
CA ILE A 243 -10.36 11.46 -7.72
C ILE A 243 -9.97 12.93 -7.58
N PHE A 244 -10.42 13.60 -6.52
CA PHE A 244 -10.11 15.00 -6.27
C PHE A 244 -8.61 15.23 -6.04
N GLY A 245 -7.97 14.36 -5.26
CA GLY A 245 -6.55 14.39 -4.96
C GLY A 245 -5.68 14.30 -6.22
N ARG A 246 -6.12 13.59 -7.26
CA ARG A 246 -5.40 13.53 -8.54
C ARG A 246 -5.20 14.90 -9.17
N PHE A 247 -6.17 15.80 -9.05
CA PHE A 247 -6.11 17.15 -9.63
C PHE A 247 -5.46 18.16 -8.70
N LYS A 248 -5.68 18.05 -7.39
CA LYS A 248 -5.21 19.06 -6.42
C LYS A 248 -3.79 18.82 -5.89
N PHE A 249 -3.36 17.56 -5.76
CA PHE A 249 -2.09 17.26 -5.11
C PHE A 249 -0.89 17.22 -6.07
N LYS A 250 0.27 17.64 -5.54
CA LYS A 250 1.58 17.50 -6.18
C LYS A 250 1.88 16.03 -6.49
N ASN A 251 2.72 15.79 -7.50
CA ASN A 251 3.02 14.45 -8.02
C ASN A 251 3.46 13.48 -6.91
N ASN A 252 4.50 13.84 -6.14
CA ASN A 252 5.02 12.98 -5.07
C ASN A 252 3.99 12.70 -3.97
N THR A 253 3.17 13.70 -3.63
CA THR A 253 2.12 13.57 -2.61
C THR A 253 1.04 12.60 -3.06
N PHE A 254 0.50 12.78 -4.28
CA PHE A 254 -0.54 11.89 -4.79
C PHE A 254 -0.05 10.45 -4.96
N LEU A 255 1.18 10.29 -5.45
CA LEU A 255 1.78 8.96 -5.64
C LEU A 255 2.01 8.22 -4.31
N ALA A 256 2.13 8.93 -3.19
CA ALA A 256 2.18 8.35 -1.85
C ALA A 256 0.78 8.11 -1.25
N ILE A 257 -0.16 9.03 -1.43
CA ILE A 257 -1.51 8.94 -0.85
C ILE A 257 -2.36 7.85 -1.52
N ALA A 258 -2.32 7.73 -2.84
CA ALA A 258 -3.13 6.76 -3.60
C ALA A 258 -2.99 5.30 -3.12
N PRO A 259 -1.76 4.74 -2.95
CA PRO A 259 -1.62 3.41 -2.37
C PRO A 259 -2.12 3.32 -0.94
N ILE A 260 -1.88 4.35 -0.12
CA ILE A 260 -2.31 4.38 1.28
C ILE A 260 -3.83 4.30 1.40
N ILE A 261 -4.56 5.05 0.57
CA ILE A 261 -6.02 4.93 0.47
C ILE A 261 -6.42 3.51 0.11
N SER A 262 -5.80 2.95 -0.94
CA SER A 262 -6.15 1.64 -1.48
C SER A 262 -5.99 0.53 -0.44
N PHE A 263 -4.85 0.48 0.24
CA PHE A 263 -4.62 -0.58 1.22
C PHE A 263 -5.38 -0.33 2.51
N SER A 264 -5.65 0.92 2.91
CA SER A 264 -6.44 1.21 4.11
C SER A 264 -7.87 0.68 4.01
N ALA A 265 -8.48 0.78 2.81
CA ALA A 265 -9.82 0.22 2.57
C ALA A 265 -9.83 -1.31 2.60
N VAL A 266 -8.84 -1.96 1.95
CA VAL A 266 -8.70 -3.43 1.96
C VAL A 266 -8.42 -3.94 3.36
N LEU A 267 -7.54 -3.27 4.09
CA LEU A 267 -7.15 -3.66 5.44
C LEU A 267 -8.34 -3.58 6.40
N GLU A 268 -9.24 -2.61 6.25
CA GLU A 268 -10.46 -2.57 7.07
C GLU A 268 -11.40 -3.73 6.75
N LEU A 269 -11.60 -4.04 5.46
CA LEU A 269 -12.40 -5.19 5.04
C LEU A 269 -11.88 -6.51 5.63
N VAL A 270 -10.55 -6.69 5.67
CA VAL A 270 -9.92 -7.90 6.22
C VAL A 270 -9.91 -7.91 7.75
N ASN A 271 -9.72 -6.77 8.39
CA ASN A 271 -9.61 -6.71 9.85
C ASN A 271 -10.94 -6.84 10.57
N VAL A 272 -12.04 -6.29 10.01
CA VAL A 272 -13.36 -6.38 10.66
C VAL A 272 -13.68 -7.81 11.09
N PRO A 273 -13.67 -8.84 10.23
CA PRO A 273 -13.98 -10.20 10.66
C PRO A 273 -12.96 -10.75 11.67
N ILE A 274 -11.66 -10.54 11.46
CA ILE A 274 -10.61 -11.07 12.35
C ILE A 274 -10.77 -10.50 13.77
N LEU A 275 -10.99 -9.19 13.87
CA LEU A 275 -11.14 -8.51 15.15
C LEU A 275 -12.47 -8.83 15.82
N SER A 276 -13.55 -8.98 15.05
CA SER A 276 -14.83 -9.42 15.61
C SER A 276 -14.75 -10.82 16.22
N TYR A 277 -14.05 -11.76 15.58
CA TYR A 277 -13.80 -13.08 16.17
C TYR A 277 -12.86 -13.00 17.37
N ALA A 278 -11.84 -12.15 17.33
CA ALA A 278 -10.95 -11.96 18.47
C ALA A 278 -11.71 -11.46 19.70
N ASP A 279 -12.55 -10.44 19.54
CA ASP A 279 -13.36 -9.86 20.62
C ASP A 279 -14.43 -10.84 21.13
N LEU A 280 -15.03 -11.64 20.24
CA LEU A 280 -16.01 -12.65 20.61
C LEU A 280 -15.42 -13.68 21.59
N PHE A 281 -14.23 -14.21 21.27
CA PHE A 281 -13.59 -15.25 22.10
C PHE A 281 -12.89 -14.68 23.32
N SER A 282 -12.44 -13.43 23.29
CA SER A 282 -11.72 -12.83 24.41
C SER A 282 -12.62 -12.18 25.45
N ILE A 283 -13.68 -11.49 25.01
CA ILE A 283 -14.54 -10.65 25.85
C ILE A 283 -15.99 -11.16 25.82
N GLY A 284 -16.47 -11.61 24.67
CA GLY A 284 -17.87 -11.97 24.43
C GLY A 284 -18.32 -13.36 24.89
N GLY A 285 -17.53 -14.09 25.69
CA GLY A 285 -17.90 -15.41 26.22
C GLY A 285 -17.94 -16.55 25.18
N GLY A 286 -17.63 -16.28 23.90
CA GLY A 286 -17.48 -17.28 22.84
C GLY A 286 -18.76 -17.74 22.15
N ASP A 287 -19.92 -17.13 22.42
CA ASP A 287 -21.16 -17.48 21.74
C ASP A 287 -21.15 -17.01 20.27
N LYS A 288 -21.16 -17.97 19.34
CA LYS A 288 -21.05 -17.68 17.90
C LYS A 288 -22.22 -16.86 17.37
N ASP A 289 -23.35 -16.90 18.06
CA ASP A 289 -24.53 -16.12 17.71
C ASP A 289 -24.31 -14.60 17.86
N ASP A 290 -23.38 -14.20 18.73
CA ASP A 290 -23.10 -12.78 19.04
C ASP A 290 -22.06 -12.15 18.09
N ILE A 291 -21.52 -12.91 17.13
CA ILE A 291 -20.48 -12.41 16.20
C ILE A 291 -20.92 -11.12 15.48
N PHE A 292 -22.21 -11.00 15.16
CA PHE A 292 -22.76 -9.85 14.46
C PHE A 292 -22.79 -8.57 15.31
N ILE A 293 -22.86 -8.69 16.64
CA ILE A 293 -22.74 -7.55 17.56
C ILE A 293 -21.34 -6.94 17.41
N TRP A 294 -20.32 -7.79 17.45
CA TRP A 294 -18.92 -7.40 17.30
C TRP A 294 -18.60 -6.88 15.90
N ILE A 295 -19.14 -7.49 14.84
CA ILE A 295 -19.02 -6.97 13.47
C ILE A 295 -19.59 -5.56 13.39
N THR A 296 -20.81 -5.35 13.88
CA THR A 296 -21.46 -4.04 13.81
C THR A 296 -20.69 -2.99 14.63
N GLN A 297 -20.12 -3.34 15.78
CA GLN A 297 -19.26 -2.44 16.55
C GLN A 297 -18.03 -1.96 15.77
N HIS A 298 -17.32 -2.88 15.10
CA HIS A 298 -16.17 -2.52 14.25
C HIS A 298 -16.59 -1.71 13.03
N VAL A 299 -17.75 -2.03 12.46
CA VAL A 299 -18.31 -1.38 11.28
C VAL A 299 -18.70 0.08 11.53
N ILE A 300 -19.33 0.40 12.67
CA ILE A 300 -19.77 1.76 12.98
C ILE A 300 -18.60 2.75 12.90
N LEU A 301 -17.42 2.32 13.33
CA LEU A 301 -16.22 3.16 13.40
C LEU A 301 -15.34 3.07 12.14
N SER A 302 -15.63 2.13 11.24
CA SER A 302 -14.86 1.87 10.03
C SER A 302 -14.63 3.13 9.18
N PRO A 303 -15.66 3.95 8.84
CA PRO A 303 -15.44 5.16 8.02
C PRO A 303 -14.43 6.14 8.61
N VAL A 304 -14.52 6.40 9.92
CA VAL A 304 -13.59 7.29 10.62
C VAL A 304 -12.20 6.67 10.69
N LYS A 305 -12.13 5.37 10.97
CA LYS A 305 -10.88 4.62 11.09
C LYS A 305 -10.10 4.58 9.76
N ILE A 306 -10.77 4.40 8.62
CA ILE A 306 -10.13 4.43 7.30
C ILE A 306 -9.49 5.81 7.06
N TRP A 307 -10.21 6.90 7.33
CA TRP A 307 -9.67 8.26 7.19
C TRP A 307 -8.49 8.53 8.12
N PHE A 308 -8.64 8.17 9.39
CA PHE A 308 -7.59 8.30 10.38
C PHE A 308 -6.32 7.55 9.95
N ASN A 309 -6.46 6.30 9.50
CA ASN A 309 -5.35 5.51 8.97
C ASN A 309 -4.66 6.20 7.80
N VAL A 310 -5.41 6.71 6.81
CA VAL A 310 -4.83 7.38 5.65
C VAL A 310 -3.98 8.59 6.05
N PHE A 311 -4.51 9.47 6.92
CA PHE A 311 -3.79 10.66 7.34
C PHE A 311 -2.52 10.33 8.11
N VAL A 312 -2.62 9.49 9.15
CA VAL A 312 -1.46 9.22 10.01
C VAL A 312 -0.38 8.44 9.28
N ILE A 313 -0.76 7.46 8.47
CA ILE A 313 0.20 6.70 7.66
C ILE A 313 0.88 7.63 6.66
N TYR A 314 0.14 8.54 6.01
CA TYR A 314 0.75 9.47 5.05
C TYR A 314 1.78 10.37 5.74
N PHE A 315 1.44 11.04 6.84
CA PHE A 315 2.38 11.91 7.55
C PHE A 315 3.61 11.13 8.02
N SER A 316 3.40 9.98 8.64
CA SER A 316 4.48 9.15 9.15
C SER A 316 5.38 8.64 8.01
N TYR A 317 4.79 8.20 6.89
CA TYR A 317 5.53 7.81 5.70
C TYR A 317 6.41 8.95 5.18
N THR A 318 5.89 10.18 5.11
CA THR A 318 6.70 11.31 4.63
C THR A 318 7.91 11.62 5.50
N ILE A 319 7.85 11.31 6.80
CA ILE A 319 8.96 11.47 7.74
C ILE A 319 9.94 10.30 7.57
N VAL A 320 9.45 9.07 7.74
CA VAL A 320 10.27 7.85 7.76
C VAL A 320 10.96 7.62 6.41
N HIS A 321 10.25 7.81 5.30
CA HIS A 321 10.81 7.63 3.96
C HIS A 321 11.97 8.61 3.69
N LYS A 322 11.86 9.85 4.15
CA LYS A 322 12.95 10.83 4.02
C LYS A 322 14.16 10.43 4.85
N LEU A 323 13.96 9.97 6.09
CA LEU A 323 15.05 9.53 6.96
C LEU A 323 15.82 8.33 6.38
N ILE A 324 15.10 7.35 5.85
CA ILE A 324 15.72 6.17 5.23
C ILE A 324 16.55 6.56 4.00
N ASN A 325 16.01 7.44 3.16
CA ASN A 325 16.63 7.79 1.89
C ASN A 325 17.59 8.99 1.94
N LYS A 326 17.72 9.67 3.10
CA LYS A 326 18.54 10.87 3.28
C LYS A 326 19.99 10.69 2.80
N ASN A 327 20.58 9.52 3.06
CA ASN A 327 21.99 9.24 2.74
C ASN A 327 22.16 8.43 1.44
N ASN A 328 21.11 8.18 0.65
CA ASN A 328 21.26 7.41 -0.59
C ASN A 328 22.11 8.14 -1.63
N ALA A 329 22.22 9.47 -1.54
CA ALA A 329 23.11 10.28 -2.37
C ALA A 329 24.58 10.28 -1.89
N LEU A 330 24.83 9.86 -0.64
CA LEU A 330 26.17 9.81 -0.01
C LEU A 330 26.76 8.40 0.01
N SER A 331 25.96 7.39 -0.34
CA SER A 331 26.44 6.01 -0.47
C SER A 331 27.24 5.89 -1.77
N TYR A 332 28.55 5.67 -1.65
CA TYR A 332 29.34 5.15 -2.76
C TYR A 332 28.68 3.83 -3.23
N LYS A 333 28.36 3.76 -4.52
CA LYS A 333 27.75 2.57 -5.15
C LYS A 333 28.82 1.55 -5.51
#